data_AF-A0A7V6PCC8-F1
#
_entry.id   AF-A0A7V6PCC8-F1
#
_cell.length_a   1.000
_cell.length_b   1.000
_cell.length_c   1.000
_cell.angle_alpha   90.00
_cell.angle_beta   90.00
_cell.angle_gamma   90.00
#
_symmetry.space_group_name_H-M   'P 1'
#
loop_
_entity.id
_entity.type
_entity.pdbx_description
1 polymer ?
#
loop_
_entity_poly.entity_id
_entity_poly.type
_entity_poly.pdbx_seq_one_letter_code
_entity_poly.pdbx_strand_id
1 'polypeptide(L)'
;SGLIDEKEAQRRRRELEEESSFFGSMDGASKFVRGDAIAGLIITAVNIFGGIIIGATRHDMDIAHAADVFTKLSVGDGLVTQIPALIVSLAAGLLVSKGGTRGSADQAIFGQLGAYPKALLVAAMLLFVLGIMPGLPAFPFFMLGGAMAFVGIAVPRRQARQREAEASEADKKQREAEEQERNSVKASLETNQIELCLGKQLSARLIASQQELAHRVNKMRRKFAQEYGFVIPEIKVTDDIALPPKSYRIKIHGTAVASHELRVGETLVVLGERPIPSIPGEEVREPAFGMRAYSVPETFAADLRRDGYMTVDNLSVLLTHLSEIVRNNLAQLLSYKDMRILLDRLGSEYRKLLEDICPTHISYSGLQAVLKLLLAERISIRNLHLILEAIAEIAPLVRRPEMIVEHVRMRMAQQICGDLSDDGVLNVLRLGNRWDLVFHQSLKRDAKGEIVEFDIDPRLLEQFGTEASAVIRKHFDNGERFVLVSSPEARPYIRMIIERLFATLPVLSHVEIARGVEVKSLGAIS
;
A
#
# COMPACT_ATOMS: atom_id res chain seq x y z
N SER A 1 2.05 -16.99 10.98
CA SER A 1 2.77 -18.27 11.06
C SER A 1 4.26 -17.98 10.93
N GLY A 2 5.06 -18.29 11.96
CA GLY A 2 6.52 -18.12 11.95
C GLY A 2 7.20 -19.20 11.12
N LEU A 3 6.79 -19.32 9.85
CA LEU A 3 7.34 -20.31 8.92
C LEU A 3 8.72 -19.80 8.48
N ILE A 4 9.75 -20.29 9.15
CA ILE A 4 11.13 -20.18 8.70
C ILE A 4 11.32 -21.09 7.48
N ASP A 5 12.03 -20.58 6.47
CA ASP A 5 12.41 -21.36 5.29
C ASP A 5 13.42 -22.47 5.67
N GLU A 6 13.56 -23.50 4.84
CA GLU A 6 14.44 -24.65 5.09
C GLU A 6 15.90 -24.21 5.30
N LYS A 7 16.35 -23.21 4.54
CA LYS A 7 17.68 -22.60 4.69
C LYS A 7 17.83 -21.84 6.01
N GLU A 8 16.80 -21.14 6.44
CA GLU A 8 16.77 -20.39 7.71
C GLU A 8 16.81 -21.38 8.90
N ALA A 9 16.10 -22.51 8.80
CA ALA A 9 16.11 -23.57 9.81
C ALA A 9 17.48 -24.26 9.94
N GLN A 10 18.13 -24.55 8.80
CA GLN A 10 19.45 -25.16 8.78
C GLN A 10 20.53 -24.23 9.36
N ARG A 11 20.44 -22.92 9.07
CA ARG A 11 21.33 -21.90 9.67
C ARG A 11 21.19 -21.85 11.18
N ARG A 12 19.95 -21.76 11.70
CA ARG A 12 19.70 -21.68 13.15
C ARG A 12 20.09 -22.93 13.91
N ARG A 13 19.86 -24.12 13.33
CA ARG A 13 20.33 -25.38 13.94
C ARG A 13 21.84 -25.40 14.12
N ARG A 14 22.56 -24.90 13.12
CA ARG A 14 24.01 -24.83 13.16
C ARG A 14 24.52 -23.81 14.18
N GLU A 15 23.90 -22.63 14.24
CA GLU A 15 24.20 -21.62 15.28
C GLU A 15 24.01 -22.22 16.69
N LEU A 16 22.93 -22.96 16.93
CA LEU A 16 22.66 -23.65 18.20
C LEU A 16 23.69 -24.74 18.52
N GLU A 17 24.15 -25.50 17.52
CA GLU A 17 25.15 -26.55 17.70
C GLU A 17 26.53 -25.97 18.05
N GLU A 18 26.93 -24.89 17.36
CA GLU A 18 28.16 -24.16 17.65
C GLU A 18 28.12 -23.53 19.05
N GLU A 19 26.98 -22.94 19.44
CA GLU A 19 26.76 -22.37 20.77
C GLU A 19 26.83 -23.44 21.87
N SER A 20 26.17 -24.58 21.67
CA SER A 20 26.20 -25.70 22.63
C SER A 20 27.61 -26.30 22.76
N SER A 21 28.37 -26.42 21.67
CA SER A 21 29.76 -26.89 21.69
C SER A 21 30.68 -25.91 22.42
N PHE A 22 30.48 -24.61 22.20
CA PHE A 22 31.22 -23.55 22.87
C PHE A 22 30.98 -23.56 24.39
N PHE A 23 29.71 -23.58 24.83
CA PHE A 23 29.42 -23.62 26.27
C PHE A 23 29.84 -24.94 26.93
N GLY A 24 29.74 -26.07 26.23
CA GLY A 24 30.21 -27.36 26.73
C GLY A 24 31.73 -27.43 26.93
N SER A 25 32.51 -26.81 26.03
CA SER A 25 33.98 -26.76 26.13
C SER A 25 34.47 -25.65 27.08
N MET A 26 33.73 -24.55 27.21
CA MET A 26 34.13 -23.38 28.00
C MET A 26 33.82 -23.50 29.50
N ASP A 27 32.79 -24.26 29.91
CA ASP A 27 32.46 -24.42 31.35
C ASP A 27 33.59 -25.10 32.14
N GLY A 28 34.29 -26.05 31.52
CA GLY A 28 35.49 -26.66 32.11
C GLY A 28 36.63 -25.66 32.23
N ALA A 29 37.05 -25.05 31.12
CA ALA A 29 38.20 -24.14 31.08
C ALA A 29 38.01 -22.91 31.98
N SER A 30 36.80 -22.33 32.04
CA SER A 30 36.50 -21.15 32.85
C SER A 30 36.58 -21.44 34.36
N LYS A 31 36.16 -22.63 34.82
CA LYS A 31 36.26 -23.04 36.23
C LYS A 31 37.71 -23.28 36.66
N PHE A 32 38.55 -23.88 35.81
CA PHE A 32 39.96 -24.11 36.13
C PHE A 32 40.78 -22.81 36.14
N VAL A 33 40.62 -21.94 35.14
CA VAL A 33 41.36 -20.68 35.05
C VAL A 33 40.97 -19.70 36.16
N ARG A 34 39.69 -19.65 36.53
CA ARG A 34 39.22 -18.81 37.65
C ARG A 34 39.75 -19.29 39.00
N GLY A 35 39.84 -20.62 39.21
CA GLY A 35 40.42 -21.21 40.40
C GLY A 35 41.92 -20.90 40.53
N ASP A 36 42.66 -21.03 39.43
CA ASP A 36 44.10 -20.76 39.36
C ASP A 36 44.43 -19.28 39.61
N ALA A 37 43.66 -18.37 39.00
CA ALA A 37 43.82 -16.93 39.21
C ALA A 37 43.55 -16.49 40.67
N ILE A 38 42.53 -17.07 41.32
CA ILE A 38 42.22 -16.78 42.73
C ILE A 38 43.32 -17.33 43.64
N ALA A 39 43.78 -18.57 43.39
CA ALA A 39 44.88 -19.16 44.16
C ALA A 39 46.17 -18.35 44.01
N GLY A 40 46.51 -17.92 42.80
CA GLY A 40 47.66 -17.06 42.52
C GLY A 40 47.61 -15.74 43.28
N LEU A 41 46.45 -15.05 43.29
CA LEU A 41 46.28 -13.80 44.05
C LEU A 41 46.45 -14.02 45.56
N ILE A 42 45.92 -15.13 46.10
CA ILE A 42 46.09 -15.48 47.52
C ILE A 42 47.57 -15.73 47.84
N ILE A 43 48.27 -16.51 47.01
CA ILE A 43 49.70 -16.79 47.19
C ILE A 43 50.52 -15.50 47.14
N THR A 44 50.28 -14.63 46.16
CA THR A 44 50.96 -13.33 46.08
C THR A 44 50.69 -12.48 47.32
N ALA A 45 49.45 -12.41 47.80
CA ALA A 45 49.13 -11.67 49.02
C ALA A 45 49.87 -12.24 50.24
N VAL A 46 49.87 -13.56 50.41
CA VAL A 46 50.58 -14.23 51.51
C VAL A 46 52.10 -13.99 51.42
N ASN A 47 52.69 -14.07 50.24
CA ASN A 47 54.13 -13.82 50.05
C ASN A 47 54.50 -12.36 50.35
N ILE A 48 53.66 -11.40 49.96
CA ILE A 48 53.87 -9.98 50.26
C ILE A 48 53.76 -9.75 51.77
N PHE A 49 52.62 -10.07 52.39
CA PHE A 49 52.39 -9.77 53.81
C PHE A 49 53.28 -10.61 54.72
N GLY A 50 53.41 -11.91 54.46
CA GLY A 50 54.29 -12.81 55.21
C GLY A 50 55.76 -12.42 55.07
N GLY A 51 56.19 -12.06 53.85
CA GLY A 51 57.53 -11.55 53.60
C GLY A 51 57.84 -10.28 54.38
N ILE A 52 56.91 -9.31 54.39
CA ILE A 52 57.06 -8.06 55.15
C ILE A 52 57.13 -8.34 56.66
N ILE A 53 56.25 -9.19 57.20
CA ILE A 53 56.23 -9.54 58.63
C ILE A 53 57.53 -10.24 59.02
N ILE A 54 57.99 -11.23 58.26
CA ILE A 54 59.24 -11.96 58.54
C ILE A 54 60.46 -11.02 58.39
N GLY A 55 60.49 -10.19 57.36
CA GLY A 55 61.54 -9.18 57.14
C GLY A 55 61.68 -8.23 58.33
N ALA A 56 60.55 -7.70 58.82
CA ALA A 56 60.55 -6.76 59.93
C ALA A 56 60.82 -7.41 61.30
N THR A 57 60.39 -8.65 61.53
CA THR A 57 60.47 -9.30 62.85
C THR A 57 61.67 -10.20 63.05
N ARG A 58 62.19 -10.84 62.00
CA ARG A 58 63.31 -11.81 62.09
C ARG A 58 64.60 -11.32 61.45
N HIS A 59 64.52 -10.38 60.50
CA HIS A 59 65.68 -9.88 59.77
C HIS A 59 66.04 -8.43 60.11
N ASP A 60 65.44 -7.85 61.16
CA ASP A 60 65.60 -6.45 61.60
C ASP A 60 65.50 -5.43 60.45
N MET A 61 64.74 -5.75 59.40
CA MET A 61 64.55 -4.86 58.26
C MET A 61 63.55 -3.77 58.63
N ASP A 62 63.84 -2.54 58.22
CA ASP A 62 62.83 -1.49 58.26
C ASP A 62 61.61 -1.88 57.41
N ILE A 63 60.40 -1.57 57.90
CA ILE A 63 59.13 -2.00 57.28
C ILE A 63 59.02 -1.49 55.85
N ALA A 64 59.49 -0.27 55.57
CA ALA A 64 59.45 0.28 54.21
C ALA A 64 60.40 -0.47 53.27
N HIS A 65 61.56 -0.89 53.78
CA HIS A 65 62.53 -1.65 53.00
C HIS A 65 62.06 -3.09 52.74
N ALA A 66 61.47 -3.75 53.75
CA ALA A 66 60.87 -5.07 53.59
C ALA A 66 59.71 -5.06 52.57
N ALA A 67 58.89 -4.01 52.58
CA ALA A 67 57.79 -3.85 51.62
C ALA A 67 58.29 -3.76 50.17
N ASP A 68 59.34 -3.00 49.88
CA ASP A 68 59.87 -2.87 48.52
C ASP A 68 60.44 -4.20 47.98
N VAL A 69 61.22 -4.91 48.81
CA VAL A 69 61.87 -6.17 48.42
C VAL A 69 60.86 -7.29 48.19
N PHE A 70 60.00 -7.56 49.18
CA PHE A 70 59.07 -8.68 49.11
C PHE A 70 57.92 -8.44 48.12
N THR A 71 57.56 -7.18 47.85
CA THR A 71 56.61 -6.86 46.77
C THR A 71 57.21 -7.14 45.39
N LYS A 72 58.44 -6.69 45.12
CA LYS A 72 59.12 -6.95 43.84
C LYS A 72 59.33 -8.45 43.58
N LEU A 73 59.78 -9.20 44.58
CA LEU A 73 59.96 -10.65 44.47
C LEU A 73 58.64 -11.38 44.23
N SER A 74 57.56 -11.00 44.94
CA SER A 74 56.25 -11.66 44.80
C SER A 74 55.60 -11.37 43.45
N VAL A 75 55.76 -10.16 42.91
CA VAL A 75 55.31 -9.83 41.55
C VAL A 75 56.11 -10.61 40.51
N GLY A 76 57.43 -10.74 40.71
CA GLY A 76 58.30 -11.56 39.85
C GLY A 76 57.88 -13.03 39.81
N ASP A 77 57.65 -13.64 40.97
CA ASP A 77 57.19 -15.04 41.09
C ASP A 77 55.81 -15.25 40.44
N GLY A 78 54.89 -14.30 40.64
CA GLY A 78 53.58 -14.31 39.99
C GLY A 78 53.67 -14.26 38.45
N LEU A 79 54.59 -13.46 37.90
CA LEU A 79 54.80 -13.38 36.45
C LEU A 79 55.42 -14.67 35.88
N VAL A 80 56.40 -15.26 36.58
CA VAL A 80 57.10 -16.49 36.15
C VAL A 80 56.15 -17.69 36.15
N THR A 81 55.22 -17.76 37.10
CA THR A 81 54.24 -18.85 37.21
C THR A 81 53.05 -18.68 36.27
N GLN A 82 52.50 -17.47 36.12
CA GLN A 82 51.27 -17.27 35.36
C GLN A 82 51.47 -17.20 33.83
N ILE A 83 52.56 -16.63 33.34
CA ILE A 83 52.77 -16.48 31.89
C ILE A 83 52.79 -17.85 31.18
N PRO A 84 53.54 -18.87 31.65
CA PRO A 84 53.52 -20.19 31.04
C PRO A 84 52.15 -20.88 31.15
N ALA A 85 51.49 -20.78 32.31
CA ALA A 85 50.17 -21.38 32.54
C ALA A 85 49.12 -20.83 31.56
N LEU A 86 49.14 -19.51 31.32
CA LEU A 86 48.25 -18.84 30.38
C LEU A 86 48.51 -19.26 28.93
N ILE A 87 49.77 -19.42 28.53
CA ILE A 87 50.14 -19.90 27.19
C ILE A 87 49.67 -21.35 26.99
N VAL A 88 49.87 -22.24 27.96
CA VAL A 88 49.43 -23.63 27.87
C VAL A 88 47.90 -23.73 27.85
N SER A 89 47.20 -22.94 28.67
CA SER A 89 45.74 -22.87 28.69
C SER A 89 45.16 -22.39 27.35
N LEU A 90 45.73 -21.31 26.79
CA LEU A 90 45.32 -20.78 25.49
C LEU A 90 45.58 -21.79 24.37
N ALA A 91 46.73 -22.45 24.36
CA ALA A 91 47.06 -23.48 23.39
C ALA A 91 46.09 -24.66 23.46
N ALA A 92 45.76 -25.15 24.67
CA ALA A 92 44.78 -26.22 24.87
C ALA A 92 43.37 -25.80 24.43
N GLY A 93 42.93 -24.58 24.77
CA GLY A 93 41.64 -24.04 24.35
C GLY A 93 41.50 -23.93 22.83
N LEU A 94 42.54 -23.46 22.14
CA LEU A 94 42.57 -23.42 20.68
C LEU A 94 42.50 -24.83 20.06
N LEU A 95 43.21 -25.80 20.64
CA LEU A 95 43.22 -27.20 20.18
C LEU A 95 41.84 -27.86 20.33
N VAL A 96 41.13 -27.59 21.43
CA VAL A 96 39.78 -28.11 21.70
C VAL A 96 38.72 -27.43 20.82
N SER A 97 38.84 -26.13 20.52
CA SER A 97 37.85 -25.39 19.70
C SER A 97 37.79 -25.83 18.23
N LYS A 98 38.79 -26.59 17.75
CA LYS A 98 38.83 -27.17 16.40
C LYS A 98 37.63 -28.10 16.09
N GLY A 99 36.93 -28.60 17.11
CA GLY A 99 35.80 -29.52 16.97
C GLY A 99 34.62 -29.02 16.12
N GLY A 100 34.50 -27.71 15.82
CA GLY A 100 33.35 -27.13 15.12
C GLY A 100 33.63 -26.36 13.82
N THR A 101 34.86 -26.01 13.46
CA THR A 101 35.14 -25.06 12.36
C THR A 101 35.76 -25.71 11.11
N ARG A 102 35.17 -25.47 9.92
CA ARG A 102 35.78 -25.80 8.62
C ARG A 102 36.77 -24.72 8.20
N GLY A 103 38.05 -25.08 8.08
CA GLY A 103 39.12 -24.18 7.63
C GLY A 103 40.46 -24.54 8.27
N SER A 104 41.55 -23.97 7.77
CA SER A 104 42.85 -24.08 8.44
C SER A 104 42.87 -23.16 9.67
N ALA A 105 43.52 -23.61 10.76
CA ALA A 105 43.44 -22.92 12.06
C ALA A 105 43.94 -21.47 11.99
N ASP A 106 44.91 -21.19 11.13
CA ASP A 106 45.40 -19.85 10.81
C ASP A 106 44.30 -18.94 10.24
N GLN A 107 43.50 -19.40 9.28
CA GLN A 107 42.43 -18.60 8.69
C GLN A 107 41.31 -18.28 9.70
N ALA A 108 40.99 -19.22 10.58
CA ALA A 108 40.03 -19.01 11.66
C ALA A 108 40.54 -17.99 12.68
N ILE A 109 41.81 -18.09 13.09
CA ILE A 109 42.45 -17.16 14.02
C ILE A 109 42.50 -15.74 13.45
N PHE A 110 42.98 -15.57 12.21
CA PHE A 110 43.03 -14.25 11.56
C PHE A 110 41.64 -13.67 11.30
N GLY A 111 40.65 -14.51 10.96
CA GLY A 111 39.25 -14.10 10.79
C GLY A 111 38.61 -13.61 12.09
N GLN A 112 38.85 -14.30 13.21
CA GLN A 112 38.32 -13.92 14.52
C GLN A 112 39.00 -12.67 15.10
N LEU A 113 40.33 -12.57 14.97
CA LEU A 113 41.07 -11.37 15.36
C LEU A 113 40.55 -10.14 14.59
N GLY A 114 40.34 -10.25 13.28
CA GLY A 114 39.82 -9.17 12.44
C GLY A 114 38.33 -8.83 12.63
N ALA A 115 37.55 -9.70 13.28
CA ALA A 115 36.10 -9.53 13.47
C ALA A 115 35.74 -8.46 14.52
N TYR A 116 36.67 -8.12 15.41
CA TYR A 116 36.46 -7.14 16.49
C TYR A 116 37.43 -5.96 16.38
N PRO A 117 37.28 -5.09 15.35
CA PRO A 117 38.21 -3.98 15.10
C PRO A 117 38.28 -2.97 16.26
N LYS A 118 37.20 -2.82 17.04
CA LYS A 118 37.18 -1.97 18.24
C LYS A 118 38.09 -2.54 19.35
N ALA A 119 38.09 -3.84 19.57
CA ALA A 119 38.93 -4.48 20.58
C ALA A 119 40.43 -4.36 20.20
N LEU A 120 40.75 -4.57 18.93
CA LEU A 120 42.09 -4.36 18.38
C LEU A 120 42.61 -2.93 18.56
N LEU A 121 41.77 -1.92 18.32
CA LEU A 121 42.13 -0.51 18.50
C LEU A 121 42.32 -0.12 19.96
N VAL A 122 41.48 -0.64 20.87
CA VAL A 122 41.63 -0.42 22.31
C VAL A 122 42.92 -1.07 22.82
N ALA A 123 43.21 -2.30 22.39
CA ALA A 123 44.45 -2.99 22.74
C ALA A 123 45.69 -2.27 22.16
N ALA A 124 45.62 -1.80 20.92
CA ALA A 124 46.67 -0.98 20.32
C ALA A 124 46.93 0.29 21.15
N MET A 125 45.89 1.00 21.55
CA MET A 125 45.99 2.20 22.38
C MET A 125 46.65 1.90 23.74
N LEU A 126 46.26 0.81 24.40
CA LEU A 126 46.87 0.37 25.65
C LEU A 126 48.37 0.08 25.49
N LEU A 127 48.77 -0.59 24.41
CA LEU A 127 50.17 -0.89 24.10
C LEU A 127 50.97 0.39 23.82
N PHE A 128 50.39 1.38 23.14
CA PHE A 128 51.03 2.69 22.97
C PHE A 128 51.25 3.39 24.31
N VAL A 129 50.26 3.34 25.22
CA VAL A 129 50.39 3.92 26.57
C VAL A 129 51.50 3.21 27.37
N LEU A 130 51.54 1.88 27.33
CA LEU A 130 52.59 1.09 27.99
C LEU A 130 53.98 1.37 27.43
N GLY A 131 54.11 1.60 26.12
CA GLY A 131 55.37 1.95 25.47
C GLY A 131 55.92 3.32 25.88
N ILE A 132 55.09 4.22 26.41
CA ILE A 132 55.49 5.54 26.92
C ILE A 132 55.94 5.46 28.40
N MET A 133 55.61 4.38 29.10
CA MET A 133 55.91 4.25 30.53
C MET A 133 57.42 4.07 30.79
N PRO A 134 58.04 4.89 31.65
CA PRO A 134 59.48 4.80 31.92
C PRO A 134 59.81 3.45 32.57
N GLY A 135 60.85 2.77 32.05
CA GLY A 135 61.30 1.45 32.53
C GLY A 135 60.85 0.27 31.67
N LEU A 136 59.95 0.47 30.70
CA LEU A 136 59.57 -0.58 29.73
C LEU A 136 60.25 -0.38 28.36
N PRO A 137 60.57 -1.46 27.62
CA PRO A 137 61.15 -1.35 26.29
C PRO A 137 60.12 -0.82 25.29
N ALA A 138 60.24 0.45 24.90
CA ALA A 138 59.24 1.14 24.06
C ALA A 138 59.04 0.48 22.68
N PHE A 139 60.10 -0.05 22.07
CA PHE A 139 60.07 -0.54 20.68
C PHE A 139 59.12 -1.73 20.45
N PRO A 140 59.16 -2.84 21.22
CA PRO A 140 58.20 -3.94 21.09
C PRO A 140 56.73 -3.51 21.22
N PHE A 141 56.41 -2.64 22.18
CA PHE A 141 55.05 -2.18 22.44
C PHE A 141 54.50 -1.32 21.30
N PHE A 142 55.32 -0.40 20.77
CA PHE A 142 54.94 0.42 19.62
C PHE A 142 54.79 -0.39 18.33
N MET A 143 55.67 -1.37 18.09
CA MET A 143 55.58 -2.24 16.92
C MET A 143 54.28 -3.07 16.96
N LEU A 144 53.98 -3.71 18.10
CA LEU A 144 52.80 -4.54 18.27
C LEU A 144 51.52 -3.71 18.23
N GLY A 145 51.51 -2.54 18.89
CA GLY A 145 50.40 -1.59 18.85
C GLY A 145 50.12 -1.08 17.45
N GLY A 146 51.17 -0.77 16.67
CA GLY A 146 51.05 -0.38 15.26
C GLY A 146 50.43 -1.47 14.38
N ALA A 147 50.85 -2.73 14.55
CA ALA A 147 50.29 -3.86 13.81
C ALA A 147 48.79 -4.06 14.11
N MET A 148 48.41 -4.00 15.39
CA MET A 148 47.00 -4.13 15.81
C MET A 148 46.13 -2.98 15.29
N ALA A 149 46.64 -1.74 15.33
CA ALA A 149 45.94 -0.58 14.77
C ALA A 149 45.77 -0.69 13.24
N PHE A 150 46.79 -1.17 12.53
CA PHE A 150 46.73 -1.38 11.09
C PHE A 150 45.65 -2.40 10.71
N VAL A 151 45.63 -3.56 11.36
CA VAL A 151 44.61 -4.60 11.14
C VAL A 151 43.21 -4.10 11.50
N GLY A 152 43.08 -3.40 12.64
CA GLY A 152 41.81 -2.82 13.11
C GLY A 152 41.20 -1.79 12.17
N ILE A 153 41.99 -1.14 11.32
CA ILE A 153 41.52 -0.12 10.35
C ILE A 153 41.41 -0.69 8.92
N ALA A 154 42.36 -1.51 8.48
CA ALA A 154 42.44 -1.98 7.10
C ALA A 154 41.38 -3.02 6.75
N VAL A 155 41.09 -3.96 7.66
CA VAL A 155 40.14 -5.06 7.42
C VAL A 155 38.69 -4.55 7.28
N PRO A 156 38.17 -3.69 8.18
CA PRO A 156 36.80 -3.18 8.05
C PRO A 156 36.60 -2.34 6.79
N ARG A 157 37.60 -1.54 6.40
CA ARG A 157 37.54 -0.73 5.17
C ARG A 157 37.46 -1.57 3.91
N ARG A 158 38.18 -2.70 3.86
CA ARG A 158 38.14 -3.63 2.73
C ARG A 158 36.80 -4.35 2.66
N GLN A 159 36.25 -4.79 3.79
CA GLN A 159 34.95 -5.45 3.86
C GLN A 159 33.79 -4.50 3.50
N ALA A 160 33.84 -3.24 3.92
CA ALA A 160 32.84 -2.23 3.55
C ALA A 160 32.78 -2.00 2.04
N ARG A 161 33.95 -1.83 1.40
CA ARG A 161 34.04 -1.68 -0.07
C ARG A 161 33.52 -2.90 -0.83
N GLN A 162 33.77 -4.10 -0.31
CA GLN A 162 33.31 -5.33 -0.96
C GLN A 162 31.78 -5.48 -0.85
N ARG A 163 31.19 -5.16 0.32
CA ARG A 163 29.73 -5.15 0.50
C ARG A 163 29.03 -4.11 -0.37
N GLU A 164 29.62 -2.93 -0.53
CA GLU A 164 29.09 -1.89 -1.42
C GLU A 164 29.13 -2.31 -2.90
N ALA A 165 30.20 -3.00 -3.32
CA ALA A 165 30.32 -3.54 -4.68
C ALA A 165 29.29 -4.67 -4.95
N GLU A 166 29.13 -5.60 -4.01
CA GLU A 166 28.16 -6.69 -4.10
C GLU A 166 26.70 -6.17 -4.11
N ALA A 167 26.40 -5.16 -3.29
CA ALA A 167 25.09 -4.50 -3.29
C ALA A 167 24.80 -3.78 -4.62
N SER A 168 25.80 -3.10 -5.18
CA SER A 168 25.66 -2.41 -6.47
C SER A 168 25.48 -3.37 -7.66
N GLU A 169 26.09 -4.56 -7.63
CA GLU A 169 25.88 -5.59 -8.65
C GLU A 169 24.51 -6.26 -8.53
N ALA A 170 24.02 -6.49 -7.30
CA ALA A 170 22.68 -7.02 -7.07
C ALA A 170 21.60 -6.05 -7.58
N ASP A 171 21.75 -4.75 -7.28
CA ASP A 171 20.86 -3.69 -7.79
C ASP A 171 20.89 -3.60 -9.32
N LYS A 172 22.06 -3.74 -9.95
CA LYS A 172 22.17 -3.77 -11.41
C LYS A 172 21.48 -4.96 -12.04
N LYS A 173 21.70 -6.18 -11.51
CA LYS A 173 21.06 -7.40 -12.01
C LYS A 173 19.54 -7.36 -11.84
N GLN A 174 19.06 -6.78 -10.73
CA GLN A 174 17.63 -6.62 -10.50
C GLN A 174 17.00 -5.63 -11.49
N ARG A 175 17.66 -4.49 -11.75
CA ARG A 175 17.20 -3.51 -12.75
C ARG A 175 17.23 -4.08 -14.18
N GLU A 176 18.27 -4.83 -14.53
CA GLU A 176 18.36 -5.49 -15.84
C GLU A 176 17.28 -6.56 -16.02
N ALA A 177 16.94 -7.31 -14.97
CA ALA A 177 15.83 -8.27 -14.99
C ALA A 177 14.46 -7.57 -15.14
N GLU A 178 14.22 -6.48 -14.41
CA GLU A 178 13.00 -5.66 -14.51
C GLU A 178 12.84 -5.01 -15.90
N GLU A 179 13.95 -4.62 -16.53
CA GLU A 179 13.96 -4.01 -17.87
C GLU A 179 13.75 -5.06 -18.98
N GLN A 180 14.32 -6.26 -18.83
CA GLN A 180 14.04 -7.39 -19.73
C GLN A 180 12.59 -7.88 -19.62
N GLU A 181 12.01 -7.87 -18.42
CA GLU A 181 10.61 -8.23 -18.21
C GLU A 181 9.66 -7.23 -18.88
N ARG A 182 9.94 -5.92 -18.76
CA ARG A 182 9.20 -4.83 -19.44
C ARG A 182 9.24 -4.89 -20.97
N ASN A 183 10.32 -5.40 -21.55
CA ASN A 183 10.49 -5.50 -23.01
C ASN A 183 10.06 -6.85 -23.59
N SER A 184 9.55 -7.77 -22.75
CA SER A 184 9.07 -9.07 -23.19
C SER A 184 7.74 -8.97 -23.95
N VAL A 185 7.50 -9.90 -24.89
CA VAL A 185 6.20 -10.01 -25.60
C VAL A 185 5.01 -10.15 -24.63
N LYS A 186 5.26 -10.65 -23.41
CA LYS A 186 4.25 -10.70 -22.33
C LYS A 186 3.83 -9.31 -21.84
N ALA A 187 4.75 -8.34 -21.75
CA ALA A 187 4.41 -6.97 -21.39
C ALA A 187 3.58 -6.26 -22.46
N SER A 188 3.78 -6.61 -23.75
CA SER A 188 2.92 -6.11 -24.85
C SER A 188 1.50 -6.68 -24.83
N LEU A 189 1.26 -7.77 -24.09
CA LEU A 189 -0.07 -8.35 -23.86
C LEU A 189 -0.77 -7.74 -22.64
N GLU A 190 -0.06 -6.96 -21.81
CA GLU A 190 -0.68 -6.22 -20.71
C GLU A 190 -1.51 -5.08 -21.28
N THR A 191 -2.83 -5.28 -21.29
CA THR A 191 -3.77 -4.24 -21.67
C THR A 191 -3.82 -3.18 -20.58
N ASN A 192 -3.65 -1.91 -20.96
CA ASN A 192 -3.86 -0.83 -20.01
C ASN A 192 -5.37 -0.76 -19.72
N GLN A 193 -5.72 -0.69 -18.43
CA GLN A 193 -7.11 -0.73 -18.01
C GLN A 193 -7.86 0.56 -18.40
N ILE A 194 -7.16 1.70 -18.42
CA ILE A 194 -7.72 2.99 -18.85
C ILE A 194 -6.70 3.69 -19.76
N GLU A 195 -7.13 4.05 -20.97
CA GLU A 195 -6.33 4.84 -21.92
C GLU A 195 -7.09 6.08 -22.39
N LEU A 196 -6.38 7.20 -22.47
CA LEU A 196 -6.82 8.43 -23.11
C LEU A 196 -5.98 8.65 -24.37
N CYS A 197 -6.58 8.37 -25.52
CA CYS A 197 -5.96 8.57 -26.83
C CYS A 197 -6.27 9.98 -27.34
N LEU A 198 -5.25 10.72 -27.76
CA LEU A 198 -5.37 12.10 -28.25
C LEU A 198 -5.02 12.18 -29.74
N GLY A 199 -5.80 12.93 -30.51
CA GLY A 199 -5.46 13.32 -31.87
C GLY A 199 -4.33 14.36 -31.89
N LYS A 200 -3.63 14.46 -33.03
CA LYS A 200 -2.40 15.25 -33.18
C LYS A 200 -2.49 16.72 -32.75
N GLN A 201 -3.59 17.42 -33.05
CA GLN A 201 -3.71 18.84 -32.66
C GLN A 201 -4.01 18.99 -31.17
N LEU A 202 -4.80 18.07 -30.59
CA LEU A 202 -5.04 18.05 -29.16
C LEU A 202 -3.79 17.70 -28.38
N SER A 203 -3.03 16.68 -28.82
CA SER A 203 -1.78 16.33 -28.15
C SER A 203 -0.81 17.49 -28.16
N ALA A 204 -0.62 18.17 -29.31
CA ALA A 204 0.22 19.36 -29.40
C ALA A 204 -0.18 20.47 -28.41
N ARG A 205 -1.48 20.76 -28.26
CA ARG A 205 -1.97 21.77 -27.30
C ARG A 205 -1.86 21.30 -25.85
N LEU A 206 -2.06 20.01 -25.59
CA LEU A 206 -2.01 19.42 -24.26
C LEU A 206 -0.59 19.14 -23.77
N ILE A 207 0.40 19.00 -24.65
CA ILE A 207 1.83 18.88 -24.31
C ILE A 207 2.29 20.10 -23.50
N ALA A 208 1.87 21.31 -23.90
CA ALA A 208 2.16 22.53 -23.15
C ALA A 208 1.62 22.49 -21.71
N SER A 209 0.54 21.74 -21.48
CA SER A 209 -0.12 21.52 -20.19
C SER A 209 0.09 20.11 -19.63
N GLN A 210 1.12 19.36 -20.06
CA GLN A 210 1.23 17.94 -19.71
C GLN A 210 1.35 17.71 -18.19
N GLN A 211 2.11 18.57 -17.51
CA GLN A 211 2.24 18.52 -16.04
C GLN A 211 0.90 18.83 -15.35
N GLU A 212 0.14 19.79 -15.87
CA GLU A 212 -1.17 20.15 -15.35
C GLU A 212 -2.18 19.01 -15.56
N LEU A 213 -2.21 18.41 -16.76
CA LEU A 213 -3.04 17.24 -17.07
C LEU A 213 -2.73 16.10 -16.10
N ALA A 214 -1.45 15.74 -15.92
CA ALA A 214 -1.04 14.70 -14.99
C ALA A 214 -1.44 15.02 -13.54
N HIS A 215 -1.30 16.29 -13.12
CA HIS A 215 -1.71 16.72 -11.78
C HIS A 215 -3.24 16.60 -11.58
N ARG A 216 -4.04 17.09 -12.54
CA ARG A 216 -5.51 17.02 -12.48
C ARG A 216 -6.01 15.58 -12.55
N VAL A 217 -5.38 14.71 -13.36
CA VAL A 217 -5.67 13.26 -13.40
C VAL A 217 -5.38 12.60 -12.06
N ASN A 218 -4.24 12.91 -11.42
CA ASN A 218 -3.92 12.37 -10.10
C ASN A 218 -4.90 12.86 -9.01
N LYS A 219 -5.31 14.14 -9.07
CA LYS A 219 -6.35 14.69 -8.19
C LYS A 219 -7.67 13.96 -8.39
N MET A 220 -8.04 13.69 -9.64
CA MET A 220 -9.22 12.90 -10.00
C MET A 220 -9.14 11.50 -9.37
N ARG A 221 -8.04 10.75 -9.58
CA ARG A 221 -7.85 9.41 -8.99
C ARG A 221 -7.99 9.41 -7.46
N ARG A 222 -7.42 10.41 -6.78
CA ARG A 222 -7.56 10.56 -5.31
C ARG A 222 -9.00 10.82 -4.91
N LYS A 223 -9.72 11.66 -5.66
CA LYS A 223 -11.16 11.90 -5.42
C LYS A 223 -11.95 10.60 -5.56
N PHE A 224 -11.71 9.81 -6.61
CA PHE A 224 -12.35 8.49 -6.77
C PHE A 224 -12.09 7.56 -5.59
N ALA A 225 -10.85 7.52 -5.08
CA ALA A 225 -10.51 6.69 -3.94
C ALA A 225 -11.26 7.11 -2.65
N GLN A 226 -11.45 8.41 -2.43
CA GLN A 226 -12.21 8.93 -1.30
C GLN A 226 -13.72 8.72 -1.47
N GLU A 227 -14.22 8.93 -2.69
CA GLU A 227 -15.64 8.87 -3.02
C GLU A 227 -16.14 7.43 -3.06
N TYR A 228 -15.42 6.50 -3.71
CA TYR A 228 -15.86 5.12 -3.93
C TYR A 228 -15.15 4.08 -3.07
N GLY A 229 -14.07 4.42 -2.37
CA GLY A 229 -13.39 3.49 -1.45
C GLY A 229 -12.32 2.60 -2.07
N PHE A 230 -12.00 2.75 -3.35
CA PHE A 230 -10.89 2.02 -3.99
C PHE A 230 -10.14 2.90 -5.00
N VAL A 231 -8.87 2.58 -5.21
CA VAL A 231 -8.01 3.33 -6.13
C VAL A 231 -8.20 2.80 -7.54
N ILE A 232 -8.66 3.64 -8.45
CA ILE A 232 -8.75 3.29 -9.87
C ILE A 232 -7.35 3.11 -10.49
N PRO A 233 -7.23 2.27 -11.53
CA PRO A 233 -5.99 2.08 -12.28
C PRO A 233 -5.39 3.38 -12.81
N GLU A 234 -4.12 3.31 -13.20
CA GLU A 234 -3.46 4.46 -13.82
C GLU A 234 -4.07 4.75 -15.20
N ILE A 235 -4.13 6.02 -15.55
CA ILE A 235 -4.68 6.48 -16.82
C ILE A 235 -3.51 6.75 -17.74
N LYS A 236 -3.36 5.91 -18.77
CA LYS A 236 -2.30 6.08 -19.75
C LYS A 236 -2.74 7.07 -20.82
N VAL A 237 -2.00 8.15 -20.99
CA VAL A 237 -2.23 9.11 -22.07
C VAL A 237 -1.37 8.71 -23.26
N THR A 238 -1.98 8.52 -24.42
CA THR A 238 -1.30 8.12 -25.66
C THR A 238 -1.72 9.01 -26.82
N ASP A 239 -0.82 9.18 -27.78
CA ASP A 239 -1.15 9.85 -29.03
C ASP A 239 -1.61 8.80 -30.04
N ASP A 240 -2.72 9.05 -30.72
CA ASP A 240 -3.25 8.19 -31.77
C ASP A 240 -3.36 8.96 -33.08
N ILE A 241 -2.48 8.62 -34.01
CA ILE A 241 -2.37 9.26 -35.33
C ILE A 241 -3.61 8.99 -36.19
N ALA A 242 -4.34 7.90 -35.93
CA ALA A 242 -5.54 7.54 -36.68
C ALA A 242 -6.78 8.34 -36.23
N LEU A 243 -6.71 9.05 -35.10
CA LEU A 243 -7.81 9.91 -34.66
C LEU A 243 -7.88 11.20 -35.47
N PRO A 244 -9.09 11.76 -35.67
CA PRO A 244 -9.23 13.11 -36.19
C PRO A 244 -8.42 14.10 -35.33
N PRO A 245 -7.81 15.14 -35.93
CA PRO A 245 -6.79 15.93 -35.24
C PRO A 245 -7.26 16.58 -33.92
N LYS A 246 -8.53 16.98 -33.86
CA LYS A 246 -9.15 17.66 -32.71
C LYS A 246 -9.96 16.71 -31.81
N SER A 247 -9.81 15.40 -31.95
CA SER A 247 -10.61 14.42 -31.22
C SER A 247 -9.79 13.66 -30.18
N TYR A 248 -10.47 13.20 -29.13
CA TYR A 248 -9.94 12.26 -28.17
C TYR A 248 -10.82 11.02 -28.09
N ARG A 249 -10.24 9.92 -27.64
CA ARG A 249 -10.92 8.63 -27.44
C ARG A 249 -10.51 8.05 -26.10
N ILE A 250 -11.48 7.59 -25.33
CA ILE A 250 -11.26 6.93 -24.04
C ILE A 250 -11.45 5.43 -24.25
N LYS A 251 -10.47 4.64 -23.84
CA LYS A 251 -10.54 3.19 -23.87
C LYS A 251 -10.52 2.62 -22.46
N ILE A 252 -11.31 1.57 -22.26
CA ILE A 252 -11.31 0.75 -21.05
C ILE A 252 -10.96 -0.68 -21.47
N HIS A 253 -9.96 -1.28 -20.82
CA HIS A 253 -9.43 -2.62 -21.15
C HIS A 253 -9.15 -2.77 -22.67
N GLY A 254 -8.51 -1.76 -23.27
CA GLY A 254 -8.17 -1.72 -24.70
C GLY A 254 -9.34 -1.44 -25.66
N THR A 255 -10.58 -1.38 -25.20
CA THR A 255 -11.78 -1.15 -26.03
C THR A 255 -12.21 0.31 -25.97
N ALA A 256 -12.51 0.92 -27.12
CA ALA A 256 -13.01 2.29 -27.19
C ALA A 256 -14.43 2.39 -26.61
N VAL A 257 -14.58 3.13 -25.51
CA VAL A 257 -15.88 3.33 -24.83
C VAL A 257 -16.50 4.66 -25.22
N ALA A 258 -15.68 5.69 -25.45
CA ALA A 258 -16.15 7.01 -25.83
C ALA A 258 -15.18 7.69 -26.80
N SER A 259 -15.71 8.53 -27.68
CA SER A 259 -14.96 9.36 -28.61
C SER A 259 -15.65 10.71 -28.76
N HIS A 260 -14.89 11.80 -28.73
CA HIS A 260 -15.46 13.14 -28.86
C HIS A 260 -14.49 14.09 -29.56
N GLU A 261 -15.04 15.06 -30.29
CA GLU A 261 -14.29 16.13 -30.92
C GLU A 261 -14.34 17.40 -30.06
N LEU A 262 -13.19 17.98 -29.77
CA LEU A 262 -13.09 19.22 -29.01
C LEU A 262 -13.00 20.42 -29.95
N ARG A 263 -13.75 21.46 -29.61
CA ARG A 263 -13.69 22.76 -30.29
C ARG A 263 -12.52 23.57 -29.73
N VAL A 264 -11.33 23.27 -30.25
CA VAL A 264 -10.08 23.91 -29.84
C VAL A 264 -10.15 25.43 -30.09
N GLY A 265 -9.94 26.23 -29.04
CA GLY A 265 -10.04 27.71 -29.09
C GLY A 265 -11.40 28.26 -28.66
N GLU A 266 -12.34 27.40 -28.31
CA GLU A 266 -13.63 27.75 -27.72
C GLU A 266 -13.70 27.30 -26.25
N THR A 267 -14.60 27.91 -25.50
CA THR A 267 -15.00 27.52 -24.14
C THR A 267 -16.47 27.14 -24.13
N LEU A 268 -16.81 26.16 -23.30
CA LEU A 268 -18.16 25.68 -23.17
C LEU A 268 -18.89 26.44 -22.05
N VAL A 269 -20.08 26.93 -22.31
CA VAL A 269 -20.97 27.54 -21.31
C VAL A 269 -22.11 26.59 -21.01
N VAL A 270 -22.22 26.12 -19.76
CA VAL A 270 -23.36 25.30 -19.34
C VAL A 270 -24.54 26.24 -19.05
N LEU A 271 -25.64 26.09 -19.79
CA LEU A 271 -26.76 27.05 -19.76
C LEU A 271 -27.70 26.81 -18.57
N GLY A 272 -28.06 25.55 -18.28
CA GLY A 272 -29.13 25.24 -17.34
C GLY A 272 -30.44 25.93 -17.73
N GLU A 273 -31.07 26.62 -16.77
CA GLU A 273 -32.27 27.45 -17.00
C GLU A 273 -31.97 28.82 -17.64
N ARG A 274 -30.70 29.19 -17.81
CA ARG A 274 -30.35 30.53 -18.32
C ARG A 274 -30.59 30.64 -19.83
N PRO A 275 -30.88 31.86 -20.32
CA PRO A 275 -30.94 32.12 -21.76
C PRO A 275 -29.55 31.95 -22.41
N ILE A 276 -29.55 31.83 -23.72
CA ILE A 276 -28.33 31.80 -24.52
C ILE A 276 -27.61 33.16 -24.38
N PRO A 277 -26.29 33.19 -24.18
CA PRO A 277 -25.52 34.44 -24.16
C PRO A 277 -25.71 35.25 -25.45
N SER A 278 -25.65 36.58 -25.37
CA SER A 278 -25.73 37.46 -26.54
C SER A 278 -24.47 37.43 -27.43
N ILE A 279 -23.49 36.59 -27.08
CA ILE A 279 -22.21 36.47 -27.76
C ILE A 279 -22.34 35.42 -28.88
N PRO A 280 -21.74 35.63 -30.06
CA PRO A 280 -21.77 34.64 -31.13
C PRO A 280 -21.18 33.30 -30.69
N GLY A 281 -21.93 32.22 -30.93
CA GLY A 281 -21.55 30.86 -30.62
C GLY A 281 -22.50 29.84 -31.23
N GLU A 282 -22.32 28.58 -30.84
CA GLU A 282 -23.16 27.47 -31.30
C GLU A 282 -23.73 26.69 -30.13
N GLU A 283 -24.99 26.32 -30.20
CA GLU A 283 -25.60 25.43 -29.22
C GLU A 283 -25.08 24.01 -29.43
N VAL A 284 -24.59 23.41 -28.34
CA VAL A 284 -23.96 22.10 -28.32
C VAL A 284 -24.43 21.33 -27.09
N ARG A 285 -24.08 20.04 -27.01
CA ARG A 285 -24.26 19.24 -25.80
C ARG A 285 -22.93 18.95 -25.15
N GLU A 286 -22.90 19.05 -23.83
CA GLU A 286 -21.75 18.67 -23.02
C GLU A 286 -21.55 17.15 -23.09
N PRO A 287 -20.32 16.64 -23.31
CA PRO A 287 -20.08 15.22 -23.59
C PRO A 287 -20.26 14.26 -22.39
N ALA A 288 -20.10 14.71 -21.15
CA ALA A 288 -20.18 13.84 -19.98
C ALA A 288 -21.64 13.53 -19.56
N PHE A 289 -22.48 14.54 -19.49
CA PHE A 289 -23.84 14.47 -18.95
C PHE A 289 -24.92 14.74 -20.00
N GLY A 290 -24.54 15.20 -21.21
CA GLY A 290 -25.49 15.53 -22.28
C GLY A 290 -26.26 16.82 -22.05
N MET A 291 -25.83 17.66 -21.10
CA MET A 291 -26.49 18.91 -20.73
C MET A 291 -26.46 19.93 -21.88
N ARG A 292 -27.48 20.80 -21.92
CA ARG A 292 -27.57 21.90 -22.87
C ARG A 292 -26.47 22.92 -22.61
N ALA A 293 -25.65 23.18 -23.63
CA ALA A 293 -24.48 24.04 -23.51
C ALA A 293 -24.31 24.93 -24.75
N TYR A 294 -23.47 25.95 -24.63
CA TYR A 294 -23.20 26.90 -25.70
C TYR A 294 -21.69 27.07 -25.87
N SER A 295 -21.19 26.83 -27.08
CA SER A 295 -19.77 26.94 -27.40
C SER A 295 -19.49 28.35 -27.89
N VAL A 296 -18.54 29.03 -27.25
CA VAL A 296 -18.20 30.44 -27.52
C VAL A 296 -16.68 30.57 -27.66
N PRO A 297 -16.15 31.46 -28.52
CA PRO A 297 -14.72 31.73 -28.59
C PRO A 297 -14.13 32.09 -27.22
N GLU A 298 -12.96 31.53 -26.91
CA GLU A 298 -12.29 31.67 -25.60
C GLU A 298 -12.01 33.14 -25.22
N THR A 299 -11.91 34.04 -26.21
CA THR A 299 -11.75 35.49 -26.03
C THR A 299 -12.86 36.14 -25.22
N PHE A 300 -14.07 35.58 -25.26
CA PHE A 300 -15.23 36.11 -24.55
C PHE A 300 -15.44 35.51 -23.15
N ALA A 301 -14.57 34.59 -22.72
CA ALA A 301 -14.74 33.88 -21.45
C ALA A 301 -14.78 34.82 -20.23
N ALA A 302 -14.01 35.91 -20.25
CA ALA A 302 -14.00 36.89 -19.16
C ALA A 302 -15.31 37.69 -19.09
N ASP A 303 -15.90 38.02 -20.24
CA ASP A 303 -17.17 38.74 -20.32
C ASP A 303 -18.32 37.85 -19.84
N LEU A 304 -18.36 36.61 -20.30
CA LEU A 304 -19.34 35.61 -19.87
C LEU A 304 -19.33 35.38 -18.35
N ARG A 305 -18.14 35.31 -17.74
CA ARG A 305 -18.02 35.19 -16.27
C ARG A 305 -18.54 36.42 -15.55
N ARG A 306 -18.33 37.63 -16.10
CA ARG A 306 -18.87 38.88 -15.55
C ARG A 306 -20.41 38.91 -15.63
N ASP A 307 -20.96 38.35 -16.70
CA ASP A 307 -22.41 38.16 -16.88
C ASP A 307 -22.98 36.99 -16.04
N GLY A 308 -22.11 36.34 -15.24
CA GLY A 308 -22.48 35.27 -14.31
C GLY A 308 -22.65 33.89 -14.96
N TYR A 309 -22.22 33.70 -16.21
CA TYR A 309 -22.20 32.38 -16.85
C TYR A 309 -21.01 31.54 -16.38
N MET A 310 -21.23 30.23 -16.23
CA MET A 310 -20.18 29.27 -15.91
C MET A 310 -19.48 28.81 -17.21
N THR A 311 -18.26 29.29 -17.43
CA THR A 311 -17.42 28.88 -18.55
C THR A 311 -16.52 27.70 -18.17
N VAL A 312 -16.42 26.69 -19.02
CA VAL A 312 -15.60 25.49 -18.85
C VAL A 312 -14.60 25.41 -20.00
N ASP A 313 -13.31 25.27 -19.67
CA ASP A 313 -12.23 25.14 -20.64
C ASP A 313 -12.11 23.71 -21.21
N ASN A 314 -11.49 23.57 -22.37
CA ASN A 314 -11.37 22.29 -23.08
C ASN A 314 -10.73 21.16 -22.24
N LEU A 315 -9.75 21.48 -21.39
CA LEU A 315 -9.11 20.49 -20.52
C LEU A 315 -10.10 20.00 -19.44
N SER A 316 -10.90 20.90 -18.87
CA SER A 316 -11.93 20.53 -17.90
C SER A 316 -13.08 19.75 -18.55
N VAL A 317 -13.48 20.07 -19.79
CA VAL A 317 -14.45 19.27 -20.55
C VAL A 317 -13.95 17.85 -20.75
N LEU A 318 -12.71 17.67 -21.22
CA LEU A 318 -12.10 16.35 -21.40
C LEU A 318 -12.05 15.57 -20.08
N LEU A 319 -11.56 16.19 -19.01
CA LEU A 319 -11.40 15.51 -17.72
C LEU A 319 -12.74 15.19 -17.04
N THR A 320 -13.77 16.01 -17.26
CA THR A 320 -15.13 15.74 -16.79
C THR A 320 -15.71 14.53 -17.52
N HIS A 321 -15.57 14.48 -18.84
CA HIS A 321 -15.99 13.32 -19.63
C HIS A 321 -15.20 12.06 -19.25
N LEU A 322 -13.87 12.14 -19.11
CA LEU A 322 -13.04 11.03 -18.64
C LEU A 322 -13.48 10.52 -17.27
N SER A 323 -13.71 11.42 -16.31
CA SER A 323 -14.23 11.06 -14.99
C SER A 323 -15.54 10.30 -15.13
N GLU A 324 -16.44 10.77 -15.99
CA GLU A 324 -17.77 10.18 -16.13
C GLU A 324 -17.74 8.79 -16.80
N ILE A 325 -16.89 8.60 -17.80
CA ILE A 325 -16.63 7.28 -18.40
C ILE A 325 -16.03 6.32 -17.36
N VAL A 326 -15.12 6.79 -16.51
CA VAL A 326 -14.58 5.98 -15.42
C VAL A 326 -15.67 5.61 -14.40
N ARG A 327 -16.55 6.55 -14.02
CA ARG A 327 -17.71 6.27 -13.13
C ARG A 327 -18.61 5.18 -13.69
N ASN A 328 -18.93 5.27 -14.98
CA ASN A 328 -19.75 4.28 -15.68
C ASN A 328 -19.14 2.87 -15.73
N ASN A 329 -17.82 2.76 -15.52
CA ASN A 329 -17.08 1.49 -15.67
C ASN A 329 -16.43 1.02 -14.36
N LEU A 330 -16.81 1.57 -13.20
CA LEU A 330 -16.20 1.22 -11.90
C LEU A 330 -16.23 -0.28 -11.60
N ALA A 331 -17.36 -0.94 -11.90
CA ALA A 331 -17.50 -2.38 -11.71
C ALA A 331 -16.49 -3.21 -12.53
N GLN A 332 -16.12 -2.74 -13.73
CA GLN A 332 -15.12 -3.39 -14.58
C GLN A 332 -13.69 -3.07 -14.16
N LEU A 333 -13.47 -1.93 -13.51
CA LEU A 333 -12.17 -1.48 -13.03
C LEU A 333 -11.78 -2.10 -11.68
N LEU A 334 -12.75 -2.57 -10.88
CA LEU A 334 -12.45 -3.30 -9.65
C LEU A 334 -11.94 -4.71 -9.95
N SER A 335 -10.63 -4.91 -9.89
CA SER A 335 -10.03 -6.23 -10.07
C SER A 335 -10.10 -7.10 -8.80
N TYR A 336 -9.82 -8.39 -8.94
CA TYR A 336 -9.75 -9.30 -7.79
C TYR A 336 -8.57 -8.92 -6.86
N LYS A 337 -7.47 -8.45 -7.45
CA LYS A 337 -6.30 -7.94 -6.73
C LYS A 337 -6.68 -6.72 -5.87
N ASP A 338 -7.46 -5.79 -6.42
CA ASP A 338 -7.88 -4.60 -5.69
C ASP A 338 -8.77 -4.96 -4.50
N MET A 339 -9.75 -5.86 -4.70
CA MET A 339 -10.56 -6.38 -3.60
C MET A 339 -9.68 -7.00 -2.50
N ARG A 340 -8.70 -7.84 -2.87
CA ARG A 340 -7.78 -8.43 -1.88
C ARG A 340 -7.03 -7.38 -1.08
N ILE A 341 -6.49 -6.36 -1.74
CA ILE A 341 -5.82 -5.22 -1.09
C ILE A 341 -6.76 -4.49 -0.11
N LEU A 342 -8.05 -4.33 -0.46
CA LEU A 342 -9.04 -3.72 0.43
C LEU A 342 -9.29 -4.58 1.68
N LEU A 343 -9.44 -5.89 1.51
CA LEU A 343 -9.68 -6.83 2.62
C LEU A 343 -8.45 -6.94 3.53
N ASP A 344 -7.24 -6.96 2.96
CA ASP A 344 -6.00 -7.06 3.72
C ASP A 344 -5.75 -5.83 4.62
N ARG A 345 -6.33 -4.68 4.28
CA ARG A 345 -6.25 -3.45 5.11
C ARG A 345 -7.18 -3.46 6.32
N LEU A 346 -8.11 -4.41 6.41
CA LEU A 346 -9.04 -4.50 7.53
C LEU A 346 -8.32 -4.91 8.82
N GLY A 347 -8.87 -4.45 9.95
CA GLY A 347 -8.41 -4.82 11.29
C GLY A 347 -8.62 -6.31 11.60
N SER A 348 -8.02 -6.77 12.69
CA SER A 348 -8.05 -8.19 13.09
C SER A 348 -9.47 -8.76 13.28
N GLU A 349 -10.41 -7.96 13.79
CA GLU A 349 -11.81 -8.37 14.01
C GLU A 349 -12.53 -8.68 12.69
N TYR A 350 -12.43 -7.79 11.71
CA TYR A 350 -13.04 -8.00 10.39
C TYR A 350 -12.33 -9.08 9.57
N ARG A 351 -11.04 -9.34 9.81
CA ARG A 351 -10.37 -10.50 9.22
C ARG A 351 -10.94 -11.82 9.76
N LYS A 352 -11.22 -11.91 11.07
CA LYS A 352 -11.92 -13.07 11.65
C LYS A 352 -13.31 -13.23 11.07
N LEU A 353 -14.08 -12.13 10.95
CA LEU A 353 -15.38 -12.15 10.29
C LEU A 353 -15.29 -12.70 8.85
N LEU A 354 -14.26 -12.30 8.09
CA LEU A 354 -14.02 -12.83 6.75
C LEU A 354 -13.67 -14.32 6.76
N GLU A 355 -12.90 -14.80 7.73
CA GLU A 355 -12.59 -16.24 7.89
C GLU A 355 -13.84 -17.05 8.27
N ASP A 356 -14.75 -16.48 9.05
CA ASP A 356 -16.01 -17.14 9.45
C ASP A 356 -16.99 -17.24 8.27
N ILE A 357 -17.11 -16.18 7.47
CA ILE A 357 -18.06 -16.12 6.34
C ILE A 357 -17.48 -16.76 5.07
N CYS A 358 -16.18 -16.60 4.80
CA CYS A 358 -15.52 -17.07 3.58
C CYS A 358 -14.63 -18.29 3.83
N PRO A 359 -14.80 -19.42 3.10
CA PRO A 359 -15.74 -19.63 1.99
C PRO A 359 -17.10 -20.23 2.41
N THR A 360 -17.35 -20.38 3.71
CA THR A 360 -18.49 -21.17 4.26
C THR A 360 -19.86 -20.71 3.74
N HIS A 361 -20.10 -19.40 3.75
CA HIS A 361 -21.37 -18.79 3.35
C HIS A 361 -21.26 -18.02 2.03
N ILE A 362 -20.11 -17.40 1.75
CA ILE A 362 -19.83 -16.73 0.48
C ILE A 362 -18.37 -16.96 0.04
N SER A 363 -18.12 -17.13 -1.24
CA SER A 363 -16.74 -17.16 -1.76
C SER A 363 -16.17 -15.74 -1.89
N TYR A 364 -14.85 -15.62 -1.95
CA TYR A 364 -14.20 -14.34 -2.29
C TYR A 364 -14.61 -13.81 -3.67
N SER A 365 -14.90 -14.69 -4.64
CA SER A 365 -15.46 -14.29 -5.93
C SER A 365 -16.90 -13.77 -5.81
N GLY A 366 -17.71 -14.36 -4.92
CA GLY A 366 -19.04 -13.86 -4.59
C GLY A 366 -19.00 -12.50 -3.92
N LEU A 367 -18.05 -12.29 -3.00
CA LEU A 367 -17.80 -10.98 -2.40
C LEU A 367 -17.44 -9.93 -3.46
N GLN A 368 -16.55 -10.29 -4.39
CA GLN A 368 -16.20 -9.42 -5.51
C GLN A 368 -17.43 -9.08 -6.36
N ALA A 369 -18.30 -10.06 -6.63
CA ALA A 369 -19.53 -9.85 -7.39
C ALA A 369 -20.46 -8.85 -6.68
N VAL A 370 -20.65 -8.97 -5.37
CA VAL A 370 -21.44 -8.01 -4.56
C VAL A 370 -20.85 -6.60 -4.65
N LEU A 371 -19.54 -6.44 -4.46
CA LEU A 371 -18.89 -5.13 -4.57
C LEU A 371 -19.00 -4.54 -5.98
N LYS A 372 -18.89 -5.38 -7.02
CA LYS A 372 -19.05 -4.95 -8.41
C LYS A 372 -20.47 -4.50 -8.72
N LEU A 373 -21.48 -5.20 -8.22
CA LEU A 373 -22.89 -4.83 -8.41
C LEU A 373 -23.22 -3.50 -7.71
N LEU A 374 -22.68 -3.26 -6.50
CA LEU A 374 -22.78 -1.95 -5.85
C LEU A 374 -22.14 -0.84 -6.71
N LEU A 375 -20.91 -1.07 -7.19
CA LEU A 375 -20.20 -0.11 -8.03
C LEU A 375 -20.84 0.10 -9.41
N ALA A 376 -21.51 -0.91 -9.98
CA ALA A 376 -22.25 -0.80 -11.23
C ALA A 376 -23.39 0.22 -11.10
N GLU A 377 -24.01 0.29 -9.93
CA GLU A 377 -25.00 1.30 -9.58
C GLU A 377 -24.41 2.56 -8.93
N ARG A 378 -23.08 2.73 -9.03
CA ARG A 378 -22.33 3.86 -8.47
C ARG A 378 -22.47 4.03 -6.95
N ILE A 379 -22.74 2.94 -6.22
CA ILE A 379 -22.71 2.95 -4.77
C ILE A 379 -21.27 2.82 -4.30
N SER A 380 -20.86 3.75 -3.44
CA SER A 380 -19.54 3.73 -2.84
C SER A 380 -19.33 2.53 -1.91
N ILE A 381 -18.16 1.88 -2.05
CA ILE A 381 -17.72 0.78 -1.18
C ILE A 381 -16.76 1.25 -0.09
N ARG A 382 -16.71 2.56 0.20
CA ARG A 382 -15.80 3.16 1.21
C ARG A 382 -16.01 2.63 2.62
N ASN A 383 -17.25 2.34 3.00
CA ASN A 383 -17.58 1.75 4.30
C ASN A 383 -17.64 0.22 4.21
N LEU A 384 -16.49 -0.38 3.91
CA LEU A 384 -16.37 -1.83 3.72
C LEU A 384 -16.81 -2.63 4.95
N HIS A 385 -16.64 -2.09 6.15
CA HIS A 385 -17.11 -2.71 7.39
C HIS A 385 -18.64 -2.93 7.40
N LEU A 386 -19.42 -1.89 7.09
CA LEU A 386 -20.90 -1.99 7.01
C LEU A 386 -21.33 -2.98 5.93
N ILE A 387 -20.61 -3.00 4.79
CA ILE A 387 -20.88 -3.94 3.70
C ILE A 387 -20.67 -5.37 4.19
N LEU A 388 -19.54 -5.66 4.86
CA LEU A 388 -19.23 -7.00 5.33
C LEU A 388 -20.20 -7.48 6.41
N GLU A 389 -20.59 -6.62 7.35
CA GLU A 389 -21.60 -6.94 8.36
C GLU A 389 -22.97 -7.24 7.72
N ALA A 390 -23.40 -6.43 6.75
CA ALA A 390 -24.64 -6.65 6.03
C ALA A 390 -24.61 -7.96 5.22
N ILE A 391 -23.47 -8.28 4.59
CA ILE A 391 -23.29 -9.58 3.92
C ILE A 391 -23.38 -10.72 4.93
N ALA A 392 -22.73 -10.59 6.09
CA ALA A 392 -22.74 -11.60 7.15
C ALA A 392 -24.15 -11.93 7.65
N GLU A 393 -25.02 -10.91 7.73
CA GLU A 393 -26.40 -11.04 8.19
C GLU A 393 -27.25 -11.95 7.27
N ILE A 394 -27.04 -11.86 5.95
CA ILE A 394 -27.91 -12.52 4.95
C ILE A 394 -27.26 -13.73 4.25
N ALA A 395 -25.93 -13.79 4.16
CA ALA A 395 -25.20 -14.84 3.44
C ALA A 395 -25.51 -16.29 3.88
N PRO A 396 -25.83 -16.58 5.17
CA PRO A 396 -26.27 -17.92 5.56
C PRO A 396 -27.59 -18.38 4.91
N LEU A 397 -28.47 -17.43 4.58
CA LEU A 397 -29.80 -17.68 4.02
C LEU A 397 -29.79 -17.62 2.49
N VAL A 398 -29.07 -16.65 1.92
CA VAL A 398 -29.11 -16.35 0.48
C VAL A 398 -27.70 -16.30 -0.09
N ARG A 399 -27.46 -17.04 -1.18
CA ARG A 399 -26.15 -17.13 -1.84
C ARG A 399 -26.05 -16.33 -3.15
N ARG A 400 -27.17 -15.89 -3.71
CA ARG A 400 -27.22 -15.13 -4.97
C ARG A 400 -26.73 -13.69 -4.73
N PRO A 401 -25.64 -13.24 -5.39
CA PRO A 401 -25.08 -11.91 -5.18
C PRO A 401 -26.09 -10.77 -5.38
N GLU A 402 -27.01 -10.92 -6.33
CA GLU A 402 -28.02 -9.90 -6.65
C GLU A 402 -28.92 -9.63 -5.43
N MET A 403 -29.37 -10.69 -4.76
CA MET A 403 -30.21 -10.58 -3.56
C MET A 403 -29.43 -10.04 -2.35
N ILE A 404 -28.16 -10.45 -2.21
CA ILE A 404 -27.29 -9.95 -1.15
C ILE A 404 -27.08 -8.44 -1.31
N VAL A 405 -26.90 -7.95 -2.55
CA VAL A 405 -26.73 -6.52 -2.85
C VAL A 405 -27.94 -5.71 -2.41
N GLU A 406 -29.17 -6.15 -2.70
CA GLU A 406 -30.38 -5.44 -2.25
C GLU A 406 -30.43 -5.32 -0.72
N HIS A 407 -30.04 -6.38 0.00
CA HIS A 407 -29.92 -6.33 1.47
C HIS A 407 -28.84 -5.34 1.94
N VAL A 408 -27.65 -5.39 1.33
CA VAL A 408 -26.56 -4.47 1.64
C VAL A 408 -26.98 -3.02 1.39
N ARG A 409 -27.67 -2.74 0.29
CA ARG A 409 -28.19 -1.40 -0.04
C ARG A 409 -29.13 -0.88 1.04
N MET A 410 -30.07 -1.70 1.52
CA MET A 410 -30.95 -1.34 2.64
C MET A 410 -30.16 -0.98 3.89
N ARG A 411 -29.13 -1.76 4.24
CA ARG A 411 -28.27 -1.47 5.41
C ARG A 411 -27.40 -0.24 5.21
N MET A 412 -27.11 0.14 3.97
CA MET A 412 -26.31 1.31 3.59
C MET A 412 -27.15 2.57 3.27
N ALA A 413 -28.46 2.55 3.55
CA ALA A 413 -29.38 3.65 3.25
C ALA A 413 -28.85 5.04 3.62
N GLN A 414 -28.24 5.19 4.81
CA GLN A 414 -27.70 6.48 5.27
C GLN A 414 -26.58 7.00 4.37
N GLN A 415 -25.68 6.13 3.93
CA GLN A 415 -24.59 6.49 3.03
C GLN A 415 -25.13 6.82 1.64
N ILE A 416 -26.02 5.97 1.11
CA ILE A 416 -26.62 6.15 -0.22
C ILE A 416 -27.37 7.49 -0.28
N CYS A 417 -28.21 7.78 0.71
CA CYS A 417 -28.91 9.06 0.78
C CYS A 417 -27.93 10.23 0.95
N GLY A 418 -26.94 10.13 1.83
CA GLY A 418 -25.95 11.18 2.05
C GLY A 418 -25.13 11.52 0.82
N ASP A 419 -24.75 10.51 0.02
CA ASP A 419 -23.97 10.70 -1.21
C ASP A 419 -24.83 11.31 -2.35
N LEU A 420 -26.15 11.17 -2.29
CA LEU A 420 -27.11 11.61 -3.34
C LEU A 420 -27.89 12.88 -2.98
N SER A 421 -27.86 13.31 -1.72
CA SER A 421 -28.55 14.51 -1.25
C SER A 421 -27.76 15.78 -1.59
N ASP A 422 -28.48 16.88 -1.79
CA ASP A 422 -27.89 18.21 -1.95
C ASP A 422 -28.22 19.02 -0.69
N ASP A 423 -27.19 19.47 0.03
CA ASP A 423 -27.33 20.15 1.33
C ASP A 423 -28.26 19.43 2.34
N GLY A 424 -28.27 18.10 2.32
CA GLY A 424 -29.09 17.26 3.22
C GLY A 424 -30.52 17.00 2.75
N VAL A 425 -30.91 17.54 1.59
CA VAL A 425 -32.22 17.31 0.97
C VAL A 425 -32.09 16.32 -0.19
N LEU A 426 -32.88 15.27 -0.16
CA LEU A 426 -32.97 14.28 -1.24
C LEU A 426 -34.13 14.64 -2.18
N ASN A 427 -33.79 15.07 -3.40
CA ASN A 427 -34.78 15.30 -4.44
C ASN A 427 -35.23 13.98 -5.05
N VAL A 428 -36.52 13.69 -4.99
CA VAL A 428 -37.11 12.41 -5.39
C VAL A 428 -38.13 12.59 -6.50
N LEU A 429 -37.89 11.92 -7.62
CA LEU A 429 -38.89 11.64 -8.64
C LEU A 429 -39.51 10.27 -8.35
N ARG A 430 -40.84 10.18 -8.27
CA ARG A 430 -41.54 8.94 -7.93
C ARG A 430 -42.07 8.24 -9.17
N LEU A 431 -42.29 6.94 -9.09
CA LEU A 431 -43.20 6.27 -10.00
C LEU A 431 -44.65 6.62 -9.64
N GLY A 432 -45.48 6.82 -10.66
CA GLY A 432 -46.92 6.94 -10.50
C GLY A 432 -47.58 5.57 -10.32
N ASN A 433 -48.74 5.56 -9.67
CA ASN A 433 -49.49 4.34 -9.32
C ASN A 433 -49.70 3.38 -10.51
N ARG A 434 -49.89 3.92 -11.72
CA ARG A 434 -50.02 3.13 -12.95
C ARG A 434 -48.79 2.28 -13.19
N TRP A 435 -47.60 2.89 -13.18
CA TRP A 435 -46.34 2.19 -13.41
C TRP A 435 -45.98 1.26 -12.27
N ASP A 436 -46.20 1.66 -11.01
CA ASP A 436 -46.01 0.77 -9.87
C ASP A 436 -46.84 -0.52 -10.01
N LEU A 437 -48.11 -0.41 -10.42
CA LEU A 437 -48.97 -1.57 -10.65
C LEU A 437 -48.49 -2.44 -11.80
N VAL A 438 -48.11 -1.82 -12.93
CA VAL A 438 -47.59 -2.53 -14.12
C VAL A 438 -46.33 -3.31 -13.76
N PHE A 439 -45.34 -2.67 -13.15
CA PHE A 439 -44.11 -3.34 -12.76
C PHE A 439 -44.36 -4.45 -11.74
N HIS A 440 -45.25 -4.24 -10.77
CA HIS A 440 -45.61 -5.27 -9.80
C HIS A 440 -46.28 -6.49 -10.47
N GLN A 441 -47.18 -6.28 -11.42
CA GLN A 441 -47.86 -7.37 -12.15
C GLN A 441 -46.92 -8.13 -13.08
N SER A 442 -45.84 -7.49 -13.55
CA SER A 442 -44.82 -8.12 -14.39
C SER A 442 -43.85 -9.02 -13.62
N LEU A 443 -43.86 -9.02 -12.29
CA LEU A 443 -43.01 -9.88 -11.48
C LEU A 443 -43.69 -11.23 -11.23
N LYS A 444 -43.21 -12.29 -11.88
CA LYS A 444 -43.70 -13.65 -11.64
C LYS A 444 -42.94 -14.32 -10.51
N ARG A 445 -43.68 -14.95 -9.61
CA ARG A 445 -43.16 -15.62 -8.42
C ARG A 445 -43.31 -17.13 -8.52
N ASP A 446 -42.39 -17.86 -7.88
CA ASP A 446 -42.55 -19.30 -7.67
C ASP A 446 -43.47 -19.61 -6.47
N ALA A 447 -43.61 -20.91 -6.18
CA ALA A 447 -44.39 -21.39 -5.04
C ALA A 447 -43.80 -20.98 -3.67
N LYS A 448 -42.53 -20.56 -3.60
CA LYS A 448 -41.87 -20.05 -2.40
C LYS A 448 -41.98 -18.53 -2.27
N GLY A 449 -42.57 -17.86 -3.26
CA GLY A 449 -42.74 -16.41 -3.30
C GLY A 449 -41.52 -15.66 -3.85
N GLU A 450 -40.49 -16.37 -4.32
CA GLU A 450 -39.30 -15.77 -4.93
C GLU A 450 -39.60 -15.32 -6.37
N ILE A 451 -39.05 -14.18 -6.76
CA ILE A 451 -39.18 -13.66 -8.12
C ILE A 451 -38.29 -14.48 -9.06
N VAL A 452 -38.91 -15.13 -10.03
CA VAL A 452 -38.20 -16.00 -11.00
C VAL A 452 -38.11 -15.35 -12.37
N GLU A 453 -39.10 -14.55 -12.74
CA GLU A 453 -39.19 -13.95 -14.07
C GLU A 453 -39.78 -12.54 -14.00
N PHE A 454 -39.26 -11.65 -14.85
CA PHE A 454 -39.82 -10.34 -15.12
C PHE A 454 -40.35 -10.32 -16.55
N ASP A 455 -41.67 -10.30 -16.68
CA ASP A 455 -42.41 -10.40 -17.94
C ASP A 455 -43.31 -9.17 -18.11
N ILE A 456 -42.82 -8.20 -18.88
CA ILE A 456 -43.52 -6.96 -19.19
C ILE A 456 -43.82 -6.89 -20.68
N ASP A 457 -45.03 -6.43 -21.04
CA ASP A 457 -45.39 -6.17 -22.43
C ASP A 457 -44.41 -5.14 -23.03
N PRO A 458 -43.72 -5.43 -24.14
CA PRO A 458 -42.81 -4.50 -24.81
C PRO A 458 -43.45 -3.12 -25.10
N ARG A 459 -44.76 -3.07 -25.38
CA ARG A 459 -45.48 -1.81 -25.62
C ARG A 459 -45.56 -0.95 -24.37
N LEU A 460 -45.81 -1.56 -23.21
CA LEU A 460 -45.80 -0.86 -21.92
C LEU A 460 -44.39 -0.37 -21.58
N LEU A 461 -43.37 -1.15 -21.91
CA LEU A 461 -41.99 -0.75 -21.72
C LEU A 461 -41.60 0.47 -22.58
N GLU A 462 -42.01 0.51 -23.84
CA GLU A 462 -41.80 1.66 -24.73
C GLU A 462 -42.55 2.92 -24.26
N GLN A 463 -43.80 2.74 -23.80
CA GLN A 463 -44.58 3.82 -23.20
C GLN A 463 -43.90 4.39 -21.96
N PHE A 464 -43.46 3.52 -21.03
CA PHE A 464 -42.73 3.92 -19.84
C PHE A 464 -41.46 4.70 -20.20
N GLY A 465 -40.67 4.20 -21.15
CA GLY A 465 -39.45 4.86 -21.60
C GLY A 465 -39.71 6.27 -22.16
N THR A 466 -40.82 6.45 -22.88
CA THR A 466 -41.23 7.74 -23.46
C THR A 466 -41.66 8.73 -22.37
N GLU A 467 -42.56 8.32 -21.48
CA GLU A 467 -43.07 9.16 -20.38
C GLU A 467 -41.95 9.50 -19.39
N ALA A 468 -41.13 8.52 -19.00
CA ALA A 468 -39.96 8.73 -18.15
C ALA A 468 -38.96 9.71 -18.79
N SER A 469 -38.69 9.56 -20.09
CA SER A 469 -37.76 10.44 -20.79
C SER A 469 -38.21 11.91 -20.81
N ALA A 470 -39.51 12.16 -20.99
CA ALA A 470 -40.05 13.51 -21.01
C ALA A 470 -39.85 14.22 -19.66
N VAL A 471 -40.12 13.51 -18.55
CA VAL A 471 -39.99 14.07 -17.19
C VAL A 471 -38.51 14.19 -16.78
N ILE A 472 -37.71 13.13 -16.98
CA ILE A 472 -36.30 13.09 -16.57
C ILE A 472 -35.48 14.16 -17.31
N ARG A 473 -35.66 14.30 -18.64
CA ARG A 473 -34.91 15.29 -19.44
C ARG A 473 -35.15 16.71 -18.97
N LYS A 474 -36.39 17.05 -18.56
CA LYS A 474 -36.72 18.36 -18.02
C LYS A 474 -35.84 18.70 -16.81
N HIS A 475 -35.74 17.79 -15.84
CA HIS A 475 -34.91 18.00 -14.64
C HIS A 475 -33.41 17.96 -14.95
N PHE A 476 -32.98 17.11 -15.89
CA PHE A 476 -31.58 17.05 -16.34
C PHE A 476 -31.13 18.35 -17.01
N ASP A 477 -31.95 18.91 -17.91
CA ASP A 477 -31.66 20.15 -18.60
C ASP A 477 -31.62 21.35 -17.62
N ASN A 478 -32.34 21.25 -16.50
CA ASN A 478 -32.26 22.19 -15.38
C ASN A 478 -31.01 22.00 -14.49
N GLY A 479 -30.23 20.93 -14.69
CA GLY A 479 -29.07 20.60 -13.88
C GLY A 479 -29.43 20.12 -12.45
N GLU A 480 -30.67 19.70 -12.23
CA GLU A 480 -31.13 19.21 -10.94
C GLU A 480 -30.53 17.82 -10.63
N ARG A 481 -30.05 17.63 -9.41
CA ARG A 481 -29.65 16.31 -8.91
C ARG A 481 -30.84 15.67 -8.20
N PHE A 482 -31.23 14.48 -8.65
CA PHE A 482 -32.37 13.75 -8.11
C PHE A 482 -32.22 12.25 -8.29
N VAL A 483 -33.09 11.51 -7.63
CA VAL A 483 -33.17 10.05 -7.70
C VAL A 483 -34.56 9.61 -8.13
N LEU A 484 -34.63 8.50 -8.88
CA LEU A 484 -35.90 7.83 -9.16
C LEU A 484 -36.19 6.84 -8.02
N VAL A 485 -37.37 6.94 -7.40
CA VAL A 485 -37.79 6.03 -6.33
C VAL A 485 -38.88 5.10 -6.81
N SER A 486 -38.71 3.82 -6.44
CA SER A 486 -39.58 2.71 -6.82
C SER A 486 -39.88 1.76 -5.65
N SER A 487 -40.72 0.75 -5.90
CA SER A 487 -40.91 -0.37 -4.97
C SER A 487 -39.66 -1.28 -4.93
N PRO A 488 -39.37 -1.97 -3.81
CA PRO A 488 -38.10 -2.64 -3.58
C PRO A 488 -37.90 -3.81 -4.54
N GLU A 489 -38.97 -4.55 -4.82
CA GLU A 489 -38.95 -5.70 -5.71
C GLU A 489 -38.83 -5.28 -7.19
N ALA A 490 -39.38 -4.14 -7.58
CA ALA A 490 -39.31 -3.65 -8.95
C ALA A 490 -38.00 -2.89 -9.26
N ARG A 491 -37.31 -2.36 -8.22
CA ARG A 491 -36.15 -1.48 -8.34
C ARG A 491 -35.04 -2.03 -9.28
N PRO A 492 -34.59 -3.29 -9.19
CA PRO A 492 -33.53 -3.79 -10.07
C PRO A 492 -33.93 -3.77 -11.55
N TYR A 493 -35.21 -4.09 -11.84
CA TYR A 493 -35.75 -4.12 -13.20
C TYR A 493 -35.94 -2.71 -13.77
N ILE A 494 -36.43 -1.78 -12.94
CA ILE A 494 -36.53 -0.37 -13.32
C ILE A 494 -35.13 0.20 -13.57
N ARG A 495 -34.14 -0.11 -12.73
CA ARG A 495 -32.74 0.27 -12.95
C ARG A 495 -32.23 -0.24 -14.29
N MET A 496 -32.45 -1.52 -14.61
CA MET A 496 -32.04 -2.14 -15.88
C MET A 496 -32.59 -1.38 -17.11
N ILE A 497 -33.81 -0.84 -17.01
CA ILE A 497 -34.44 -0.07 -18.09
C ILE A 497 -33.90 1.35 -18.14
N ILE A 498 -33.91 2.04 -16.99
CA ILE A 498 -33.51 3.45 -16.88
C ILE A 498 -32.04 3.65 -17.20
N GLU A 499 -31.16 2.73 -16.82
CA GLU A 499 -29.72 2.82 -17.08
C GLU A 499 -29.38 2.92 -18.58
N ARG A 500 -30.20 2.30 -19.44
CA ARG A 500 -30.02 2.36 -20.91
C ARG A 500 -30.37 3.73 -21.48
N LEU A 501 -31.28 4.45 -20.83
CA LEU A 501 -31.74 5.79 -21.26
C LEU A 501 -30.96 6.91 -20.57
N PHE A 502 -30.65 6.71 -19.29
CA PHE A 502 -30.05 7.67 -18.37
C PHE A 502 -29.08 6.95 -17.44
N ALA A 503 -27.88 6.61 -17.96
CA ALA A 503 -26.86 5.87 -17.21
C ALA A 503 -26.46 6.52 -15.86
N THR A 504 -26.59 7.85 -15.78
CA THR A 504 -26.23 8.65 -14.61
C THR A 504 -27.32 8.74 -13.53
N LEU A 505 -28.58 8.40 -13.84
CA LEU A 505 -29.72 8.58 -12.92
C LEU A 505 -29.76 7.44 -11.89
N PRO A 506 -29.60 7.72 -10.58
CA PRO A 506 -29.72 6.69 -9.54
C PRO A 506 -31.19 6.24 -9.39
N VAL A 507 -31.38 4.94 -9.19
CA VAL A 507 -32.68 4.34 -8.89
C VAL A 507 -32.63 3.72 -7.50
N LEU A 508 -33.46 4.23 -6.60
CA LEU A 508 -33.58 3.78 -5.22
C LEU A 508 -34.91 3.08 -4.97
N SER A 509 -34.92 2.21 -3.97
CA SER A 509 -36.16 1.71 -3.39
C SER A 509 -36.61 2.57 -2.21
N HIS A 510 -37.89 2.51 -1.85
CA HIS A 510 -38.38 3.24 -0.67
C HIS A 510 -37.72 2.77 0.65
N VAL A 511 -37.24 1.53 0.71
CA VAL A 511 -36.53 0.97 1.88
C VAL A 511 -35.07 1.42 1.97
N GLU A 512 -34.53 2.03 0.91
CA GLU A 512 -33.18 2.63 0.89
C GLU A 512 -33.18 4.11 1.32
N ILE A 513 -34.35 4.70 1.56
CA ILE A 513 -34.46 6.06 2.08
C ILE A 513 -34.25 6.03 3.59
N ALA A 514 -33.13 6.58 4.05
CA ALA A 514 -32.77 6.56 5.46
C ALA A 514 -33.72 7.40 6.32
N ARG A 515 -33.89 6.99 7.57
CA ARG A 515 -34.72 7.73 8.54
C ARG A 515 -34.08 9.08 8.83
N GLY A 516 -34.90 10.14 8.81
CA GLY A 516 -34.45 11.51 9.12
C GLY A 516 -33.87 12.29 7.93
N VAL A 517 -33.83 11.71 6.73
CA VAL A 517 -33.49 12.44 5.50
C VAL A 517 -34.68 13.30 5.08
N GLU A 518 -34.44 14.58 4.79
CA GLU A 518 -35.47 15.46 4.23
C GLU A 518 -35.68 15.11 2.76
N VAL A 519 -36.93 14.84 2.37
CA VAL A 519 -37.29 14.42 1.02
C VAL A 519 -38.11 15.50 0.33
N LYS A 520 -37.60 16.01 -0.79
CA LYS A 520 -38.33 16.93 -1.67
C LYS A 520 -38.85 16.18 -2.89
N SER A 521 -40.16 16.17 -3.10
CA SER A 521 -40.74 15.51 -4.27
C SER A 521 -40.71 16.42 -5.49
N LEU A 522 -40.16 15.93 -6.60
CA LEU A 522 -40.12 16.64 -7.89
C LEU A 522 -41.32 16.31 -8.80
N GLY A 523 -42.13 15.32 -8.43
CA GLY A 523 -43.27 14.86 -9.21
C GLY A 523 -43.30 13.34 -9.33
N ALA A 524 -44.04 12.85 -10.32
CA ALA A 524 -44.14 11.43 -10.64
C ALA A 524 -44.11 11.19 -12.16
N ILE A 525 -43.65 10.00 -12.57
CA ILE A 525 -43.78 9.49 -13.93
C ILE A 525 -45.15 8.80 -14.03
N SER A 526 -46.02 9.22 -14.96
CA SER A 526 -47.44 8.84 -15.01
C SER A 526 -47.94 8.47 -16.40
#